data_AF-A0A101FPZ3-F1
#
_entry.id   AF-A0A101FPZ3-F1
#
_cell.length_a   1.000
_cell.length_b   1.000
_cell.length_c   1.000
_cell.angle_alpha   90.00
_cell.angle_beta   90.00
_cell.angle_gamma   90.00
#
_symmetry.space_group_name_H-M   'P 1'
#
loop_
_entity.id
_entity.type
_entity.pdbx_description
1 polymer ?
#
loop_
_entity_poly.entity_id
_entity_poly.type
_entity_poly.pdbx_seq_one_letter_code
_entity_poly.pdbx_strand_id
1 'polypeptide(L)'
;MYITGLVLENFQSHVETTLSFTRGYNALFGESEAGKTAVWRALRWVIYNGREQVASFIRAGAKYCRVRVSFSNGLTITRETTGRGSRYKLSKQGTVLSETTRYPLALFRNTGLHPVHLAGGVEVVLNLAPQTDTLLSSSAPLCAELFERVTGRHIFHAALTTAEAELTQAGTSPSGSPSETREPTQRDRLEQVQAFLREVARFVADYDRRRVEKIVTYFLQYVFGDSYRFRMRYTPRLQGIRFTVEFRDSAGRVTNIPVSAGGGLFDLVTLAWRFALLEISRPPIRGPLVLDEPVRNVSDAYISRVARLLKILTDVFQRQIIITTNNQHLIGTADSLYIVRLENGVSKVHRR
;
A
#
# COMPACT_ATOMS: atom_id res chain seq x y z
N MET A 1 0.60 -10.73 -11.34
CA MET A 1 1.72 -9.99 -11.96
C MET A 1 2.68 -9.65 -10.84
N TYR A 2 3.94 -10.05 -10.99
CA TYR A 2 5.01 -9.79 -10.02
C TYR A 2 6.26 -9.31 -10.77
N ILE A 3 7.22 -8.71 -10.06
CA ILE A 3 8.48 -8.24 -10.65
C ILE A 3 9.42 -9.42 -10.78
N THR A 4 9.95 -9.67 -11.98
CA THR A 4 10.91 -10.75 -12.24
C THR A 4 12.35 -10.25 -12.20
N GLY A 5 12.58 -8.97 -12.51
CA GLY A 5 13.91 -8.39 -12.42
C GLY A 5 13.93 -6.88 -12.35
N LEU A 6 15.04 -6.36 -11.82
CA LEU A 6 15.36 -4.96 -11.69
C LEU A 6 16.82 -4.73 -12.11
N VAL A 7 17.04 -3.80 -13.04
CA VAL A 7 18.37 -3.36 -13.44
C VAL A 7 18.51 -1.87 -13.08
N LEU A 8 19.59 -1.54 -12.38
CA LEU A 8 19.98 -0.20 -12.01
C LEU A 8 21.29 0.15 -12.74
N GLU A 9 21.30 1.21 -13.52
CA GLU A 9 22.48 1.72 -14.23
C GLU A 9 22.73 3.17 -13.79
N ASN A 10 23.91 3.47 -13.25
CA ASN A 10 24.32 4.77 -12.73
C ASN A 10 23.32 5.41 -11.74
N PHE A 11 22.66 4.58 -10.93
CA PHE A 11 21.60 4.99 -10.01
C PHE A 11 22.12 5.04 -8.56
N GLN A 12 22.29 6.24 -8.02
CA GLN A 12 22.87 6.49 -6.71
C GLN A 12 24.25 5.81 -6.56
N SER A 13 24.43 4.95 -5.56
CA SER A 13 25.66 4.20 -5.33
C SER A 13 25.83 3.00 -6.29
N HIS A 14 24.82 2.65 -7.09
CA HIS A 14 24.87 1.53 -8.03
C HIS A 14 25.40 1.96 -9.40
N VAL A 15 26.59 1.47 -9.77
CA VAL A 15 27.13 1.65 -11.13
C VAL A 15 26.34 0.80 -12.12
N GLU A 16 26.26 -0.50 -11.83
CA GLU A 16 25.41 -1.45 -12.54
C GLU A 16 25.00 -2.53 -11.53
N THR A 17 23.70 -2.79 -11.44
CA THR A 17 23.18 -3.82 -10.53
C THR A 17 22.00 -4.50 -11.18
N THR A 18 22.07 -5.83 -11.26
CA THR A 18 21.00 -6.67 -11.78
C THR A 18 20.48 -7.57 -10.68
N LEU A 19 19.17 -7.51 -10.43
CA LEU A 19 18.47 -8.30 -9.44
C LEU A 19 17.42 -9.16 -10.16
N SER A 20 17.40 -10.45 -9.86
CA SER A 20 16.39 -11.41 -10.35
C SER A 20 15.52 -11.87 -9.17
N PHE A 21 14.23 -11.57 -9.21
CA PHE A 21 13.32 -11.86 -8.11
C PHE A 21 12.49 -13.12 -8.38
N THR A 22 12.26 -13.90 -7.34
CA THR A 22 11.27 -14.99 -7.35
C THR A 22 9.88 -14.41 -7.08
N ARG A 23 8.82 -15.17 -7.38
CA ARG A 23 7.44 -14.77 -7.02
C ARG A 23 7.17 -14.72 -5.51
N GLY A 24 8.07 -15.28 -4.69
CA GLY A 24 7.92 -15.44 -3.24
C GLY A 24 8.56 -14.30 -2.45
N TYR A 25 9.25 -14.67 -1.38
CA TYR A 25 9.90 -13.76 -0.46
C TYR A 25 11.34 -13.47 -0.88
N ASN A 26 11.64 -12.21 -1.22
CA ASN A 26 12.95 -11.76 -1.65
C ASN A 26 13.52 -10.79 -0.61
N ALA A 27 14.77 -10.97 -0.20
CA ALA A 27 15.42 -10.11 0.77
C ALA A 27 16.74 -9.55 0.24
N LEU A 28 16.94 -8.25 0.45
CA LEU A 28 18.21 -7.56 0.28
C LEU A 28 18.76 -7.22 1.66
N PHE A 29 19.86 -7.87 2.02
CA PHE A 29 20.53 -7.75 3.30
C PHE A 29 21.83 -6.96 3.18
N GLY A 30 22.13 -6.11 4.15
CA GLY A 30 23.41 -5.41 4.20
C GLY A 30 23.42 -4.34 5.27
N GLU A 31 24.58 -3.75 5.51
CA GLU A 31 24.74 -2.67 6.48
C GLU A 31 23.90 -1.43 6.11
N SER A 32 23.71 -0.55 7.09
CA SER A 32 23.14 0.77 6.85
C SER A 32 23.94 1.48 5.75
N GLU A 33 23.25 2.26 4.91
CA GLU A 33 23.89 3.04 3.82
C GLU A 33 24.55 2.21 2.70
N ALA A 34 24.47 0.88 2.73
CA ALA A 34 25.01 0.02 1.67
C ALA A 34 24.33 0.19 0.29
N GLY A 35 23.27 1.00 0.19
CA GLY A 35 22.52 1.26 -1.05
C GLY A 35 21.22 0.47 -1.19
N LYS A 36 20.81 -0.31 -0.19
CA LYS A 36 19.60 -1.16 -0.28
C LYS A 36 18.33 -0.38 -0.64
N THR A 37 18.10 0.76 0.00
CA THR A 37 16.97 1.68 -0.24
C THR A 37 16.88 2.18 -1.69
N ALA A 38 17.97 2.11 -2.47
CA ALA A 38 17.95 2.44 -3.89
C ALA A 38 16.97 1.56 -4.67
N VAL A 39 16.75 0.29 -4.25
CA VAL A 39 15.75 -0.59 -4.86
C VAL A 39 14.35 -0.03 -4.68
N TRP A 40 13.99 0.38 -3.45
CA TRP A 40 12.68 0.97 -3.19
C TRP A 40 12.48 2.27 -3.98
N ARG A 41 13.50 3.15 -4.00
CA ARG A 41 13.48 4.42 -4.75
C ARG A 41 13.33 4.20 -6.25
N ALA A 42 14.09 3.25 -6.81
CA ALA A 42 14.02 2.89 -8.22
C ALA A 42 12.61 2.40 -8.61
N LEU A 43 12.02 1.52 -7.80
CA LEU A 43 10.65 1.02 -8.04
C LEU A 43 9.61 2.14 -7.89
N ARG A 44 9.73 3.01 -6.88
CA ARG A 44 8.86 4.19 -6.72
C ARG A 44 8.94 5.12 -7.92
N TRP A 45 10.15 5.41 -8.38
CA TRP A 45 10.41 6.32 -9.47
C TRP A 45 9.86 5.80 -10.80
N VAL A 46 10.09 4.52 -11.12
CA VAL A 46 9.67 3.94 -12.40
C VAL A 46 8.20 3.58 -12.44
N ILE A 47 7.68 2.92 -11.39
CA ILE A 47 6.32 2.36 -11.39
C ILE A 47 5.30 3.39 -10.95
N TYR A 48 5.63 4.27 -9.99
CA TYR A 48 4.63 5.15 -9.35
C TYR A 48 4.85 6.63 -9.66
N ASN A 49 5.73 6.94 -10.63
CA ASN A 49 6.12 8.31 -10.97
C ASN A 49 6.55 9.15 -9.75
N GLY A 50 7.36 8.56 -8.85
CA GLY A 50 7.87 9.22 -7.66
C GLY A 50 8.45 10.61 -7.98
N ARG A 51 8.02 11.62 -7.21
CA ARG A 51 8.42 13.04 -7.36
C ARG A 51 9.70 13.39 -6.60
N GLU A 52 10.47 12.39 -6.21
CA GLU A 52 11.78 12.60 -5.58
C GLU A 52 12.70 13.38 -6.52
N GLN A 53 13.66 14.11 -5.96
CA GLN A 53 14.55 14.97 -6.75
C GLN A 53 15.39 14.11 -7.70
N VAL A 54 15.00 14.07 -8.97
CA VAL A 54 15.60 13.19 -9.99
C VAL A 54 17.10 13.42 -10.15
N ALA A 55 17.58 14.65 -9.93
CA ALA A 55 19.01 14.97 -9.95
C ALA A 55 19.80 14.15 -8.90
N SER A 56 19.21 13.85 -7.75
CA SER A 56 19.84 13.03 -6.69
C SER A 56 19.98 11.55 -7.04
N PHE A 57 19.39 11.10 -8.16
CA PHE A 57 19.47 9.71 -8.62
C PHE A 57 20.67 9.46 -9.51
N ILE A 58 21.16 10.47 -10.24
CA ILE A 58 22.30 10.29 -11.14
C ILE A 58 23.56 10.16 -10.28
N ARG A 59 24.27 9.04 -10.44
CA ARG A 59 25.56 8.82 -9.77
C ARG A 59 26.53 9.97 -10.08
N ALA A 60 27.30 10.42 -9.08
CA ALA A 60 28.35 11.42 -9.27
C ALA A 60 29.32 11.00 -10.40
N GLY A 61 29.55 11.90 -11.35
CA GLY A 61 30.37 11.66 -12.54
C GLY A 61 29.64 11.00 -13.72
N ALA A 62 28.41 10.51 -13.56
CA ALA A 62 27.61 9.97 -14.65
C ALA A 62 26.79 11.07 -15.34
N LYS A 63 26.50 10.87 -16.64
CA LYS A 63 25.67 11.79 -17.45
C LYS A 63 24.18 11.43 -17.44
N TYR A 64 23.85 10.22 -17.01
CA TYR A 64 22.51 9.67 -17.01
C TYR A 64 22.36 8.64 -15.89
N CYS A 65 21.12 8.31 -15.54
CA CYS A 65 20.80 7.05 -14.86
C CYS A 65 19.61 6.37 -15.52
N ARG A 66 19.55 5.06 -15.40
CA ARG A 66 18.51 4.23 -16.02
C ARG A 66 18.09 3.14 -15.06
N VAL A 67 16.78 2.93 -14.98
CA VAL A 67 16.18 1.83 -14.22
C VAL A 67 15.28 1.04 -15.16
N ARG A 68 15.47 -0.28 -15.20
CA ARG A 68 14.62 -1.21 -15.94
C ARG A 68 13.94 -2.18 -14.98
N VAL A 69 12.62 -2.27 -15.07
CA VAL A 69 11.79 -3.21 -14.30
C VAL A 69 11.14 -4.20 -15.27
N SER A 70 11.29 -5.49 -15.01
CA SER A 70 10.68 -6.57 -15.77
C SER A 70 9.61 -7.28 -14.95
N PHE A 71 8.50 -7.64 -15.59
CA PHE A 71 7.35 -8.26 -14.95
C PHE A 71 7.04 -9.66 -15.50
N SER A 72 6.35 -10.46 -14.71
CA SER A 72 6.01 -11.86 -15.02
C SER A 72 5.11 -12.06 -16.25
N ASN A 73 4.44 -11.00 -16.73
CA ASN A 73 3.61 -11.03 -17.93
C ASN A 73 4.37 -10.64 -19.22
N GLY A 74 5.71 -10.54 -19.14
CA GLY A 74 6.57 -10.14 -20.23
C GLY A 74 6.66 -8.63 -20.47
N LEU A 75 5.98 -7.80 -19.66
CA LEU A 75 6.13 -6.34 -19.72
C LEU A 75 7.48 -5.92 -19.12
N THR A 76 8.15 -5.01 -19.79
CA THR A 76 9.36 -4.34 -19.32
C THR A 76 9.18 -2.83 -19.42
N ILE A 77 9.53 -2.13 -18.35
CA ILE A 77 9.45 -0.67 -18.25
C ILE A 77 10.83 -0.17 -17.92
N THR A 78 11.37 0.69 -18.78
CA THR A 78 12.64 1.36 -18.55
C THR A 78 12.36 2.85 -18.40
N ARG A 79 12.84 3.47 -17.32
CA ARG A 79 12.91 4.93 -17.19
C ARG A 79 14.36 5.35 -17.20
N GLU A 80 14.71 6.23 -18.11
CA GLU A 80 16.01 6.86 -18.18
C GLU A 80 15.85 8.34 -17.90
N THR A 81 16.82 8.92 -17.20
CA THR A 81 16.92 10.36 -17.07
C THR A 81 18.33 10.83 -17.35
N THR A 82 18.39 11.98 -18.00
CA THR A 82 19.60 12.75 -18.19
C THR A 82 19.41 14.08 -17.47
N GLY A 83 20.47 14.90 -17.37
CA GLY A 83 20.33 16.28 -16.89
C GLY A 83 19.33 17.15 -17.68
N ARG A 84 18.85 16.68 -18.84
CA ARG A 84 17.90 17.38 -19.72
C ARG A 84 16.45 16.89 -19.60
N GLY A 85 16.20 15.82 -18.85
CA GLY A 85 14.85 15.26 -18.67
C GLY A 85 14.80 13.73 -18.65
N SER A 86 13.61 13.19 -18.41
CA SER A 86 13.36 11.75 -18.33
C SER A 86 12.52 11.22 -19.50
N ARG A 87 12.77 9.97 -19.89
CA ARG A 87 12.00 9.23 -20.89
C ARG A 87 11.69 7.82 -20.39
N TYR A 88 10.50 7.34 -20.72
CA TYR A 88 10.07 5.96 -20.58
C TYR A 88 10.21 5.21 -21.90
N LYS A 89 10.67 3.96 -21.81
CA LYS A 89 10.62 2.96 -22.87
C LYS A 89 9.87 1.74 -22.37
N LEU A 90 8.83 1.37 -23.11
CA LEU A 90 7.94 0.27 -22.81
C LEU A 90 8.17 -0.85 -23.81
N SER A 91 8.29 -2.07 -23.32
CA SER A 91 8.49 -3.24 -24.18
C SER A 91 7.69 -4.42 -23.64
N LYS A 92 7.25 -5.32 -24.54
CA LYS A 92 6.60 -6.57 -24.17
C LYS A 92 7.23 -7.71 -24.96
N GLN A 93 7.75 -8.71 -24.24
CA GLN A 93 8.44 -9.86 -24.84
C GLN A 93 9.58 -9.43 -25.80
N GLY A 94 10.32 -8.37 -25.44
CA GLY A 94 11.41 -7.83 -26.25
C GLY A 94 10.99 -6.79 -27.30
N THR A 95 9.73 -6.76 -27.71
CA THR A 95 9.22 -5.79 -28.69
C THR A 95 8.92 -4.45 -28.04
N VAL A 96 9.45 -3.36 -28.59
CA VAL A 96 9.18 -2.00 -28.12
C VAL A 96 7.74 -1.61 -28.46
N LEU A 97 6.96 -1.27 -27.43
CA LEU A 97 5.57 -0.84 -27.59
C LEU A 97 5.43 0.67 -27.73
N SER A 98 6.23 1.43 -26.97
CA SER A 98 6.14 2.89 -26.92
C SER A 98 7.38 3.51 -26.28
N GLU A 99 7.74 4.71 -26.73
CA GLU A 99 8.64 5.62 -26.03
C GLU A 99 7.93 6.94 -25.77
N THR A 100 8.01 7.46 -24.54
CA THR A 100 7.29 8.67 -24.15
C THR A 100 7.98 9.38 -22.99
N THR A 101 7.82 10.68 -22.87
CA THR A 101 8.25 11.45 -21.69
C THR A 101 7.18 11.49 -20.60
N ARG A 102 5.93 11.12 -20.93
CA ARG A 102 4.79 11.11 -20.00
C ARG A 102 4.73 9.77 -19.25
N TYR A 103 4.26 9.83 -18.01
CA TYR A 103 4.02 8.63 -17.21
C TYR A 103 2.93 7.74 -17.87
N PRO A 104 3.22 6.46 -18.15
CA PRO A 104 2.32 5.59 -18.91
C PRO A 104 1.19 5.01 -18.04
N LEU A 105 0.35 5.88 -17.48
CA LEU A 105 -0.72 5.51 -16.54
C LEU A 105 -1.64 4.40 -17.07
N ALA A 106 -1.90 4.37 -18.39
CA ALA A 106 -2.75 3.37 -19.03
C ALA A 106 -2.28 1.92 -18.78
N LEU A 107 -0.97 1.69 -18.62
CA LEU A 107 -0.42 0.36 -18.35
C LEU A 107 -0.75 -0.15 -16.94
N PHE A 108 -0.80 0.76 -15.97
CA PHE A 108 -0.95 0.41 -14.56
C PHE A 108 -2.38 0.54 -14.06
N ARG A 109 -3.26 1.18 -14.83
CA ARG A 109 -4.66 1.42 -14.46
C ARG A 109 -5.40 0.14 -14.08
N ASN A 110 -5.19 -0.94 -14.84
CA ASN A 110 -5.86 -2.22 -14.60
C ASN A 110 -5.15 -3.11 -13.58
N THR A 111 -3.91 -2.78 -13.21
CA THR A 111 -3.13 -3.55 -12.22
C THR A 111 -3.22 -2.93 -10.82
N GLY A 112 -3.74 -1.71 -10.70
CA GLY A 112 -3.74 -0.93 -9.46
C GLY A 112 -2.35 -0.44 -9.04
N LEU A 113 -1.35 -0.53 -9.92
CA LEU A 113 0.03 -0.11 -9.63
C LEU A 113 0.19 1.41 -9.84
N HIS A 114 -0.67 2.18 -9.20
CA HIS A 114 -0.63 3.63 -9.21
C HIS A 114 -0.91 4.15 -7.79
N PRO A 115 -0.49 5.38 -7.46
CA PRO A 115 -0.83 5.98 -6.18
C PRO A 115 -2.35 6.10 -5.98
N VAL A 116 -2.78 5.96 -4.73
CA VAL A 116 -4.09 6.44 -4.28
C VAL A 116 -3.96 7.92 -3.96
N HIS A 117 -4.73 8.74 -4.66
CA HIS A 117 -4.72 10.19 -4.49
C HIS A 117 -5.78 10.59 -3.48
N LEU A 118 -5.37 11.33 -2.46
CA LEU A 118 -6.20 11.81 -1.36
C LEU A 118 -6.27 13.35 -1.40
N ALA A 119 -7.10 13.94 -0.55
CA ALA A 119 -7.20 15.38 -0.39
C ALA A 119 -5.85 16.01 -0.02
N GLY A 120 -5.68 17.29 -0.37
CA GLY A 120 -4.45 18.04 -0.10
C GLY A 120 -3.24 17.59 -0.94
N GLY A 121 -3.46 16.81 -2.01
CA GLY A 121 -2.38 16.34 -2.89
C GLY A 121 -1.55 15.20 -2.32
N VAL A 122 -2.03 14.54 -1.26
CA VAL A 122 -1.33 13.39 -0.65
C VAL A 122 -1.48 12.16 -1.54
N GLU A 123 -0.34 11.52 -1.84
CA GLU A 123 -0.27 10.29 -2.63
C GLU A 123 0.19 9.13 -1.75
N VAL A 124 -0.64 8.10 -1.63
CA VAL A 124 -0.31 6.88 -0.89
C VAL A 124 -0.07 5.73 -1.87
N VAL A 125 1.11 5.11 -1.81
CA VAL A 125 1.42 3.89 -2.57
C VAL A 125 1.36 2.71 -1.63
N LEU A 126 0.32 1.88 -1.72
CA LEU A 126 0.13 0.77 -0.79
C LEU A 126 1.17 -0.35 -0.96
N ASN A 127 1.59 -0.63 -2.19
CA ASN A 127 2.62 -1.62 -2.50
C ASN A 127 4.02 -1.26 -1.98
N LEU A 128 4.30 0.01 -1.65
CA LEU A 128 5.62 0.48 -1.28
C LEU A 128 5.59 1.08 0.14
N ALA A 129 6.30 0.45 1.08
CA ALA A 129 6.50 0.99 2.42
C ALA A 129 7.93 1.57 2.54
N PRO A 130 8.08 2.87 2.84
CA PRO A 130 9.40 3.47 3.07
C PRO A 130 9.97 3.09 4.45
N GLN A 131 11.26 3.34 4.66
CA GLN A 131 11.96 3.12 5.95
C GLN A 131 11.30 3.82 7.15
N THR A 132 10.67 4.96 6.92
CA THR A 132 9.84 5.65 7.92
C THR A 132 8.41 5.68 7.39
N ASP A 133 7.67 4.61 7.64
CA ASP A 133 6.28 4.47 7.21
C ASP A 133 5.34 5.25 8.13
N THR A 134 4.77 6.33 7.60
CA THR A 134 3.88 7.24 8.34
C THR A 134 2.40 6.94 8.09
N LEU A 135 2.07 5.81 7.45
CA LEU A 135 0.71 5.48 7.07
C LEU A 135 -0.28 5.58 8.24
N LEU A 136 0.06 5.03 9.41
CA LEU A 136 -0.78 5.15 10.63
C LEU A 136 -0.66 6.48 11.38
N SER A 137 0.40 7.24 11.15
CA SER A 137 0.59 8.58 11.75
C SER A 137 -0.19 9.66 10.99
N SER A 138 -0.79 9.31 9.86
CA SER A 138 -1.69 10.19 9.11
C SER A 138 -2.87 10.64 9.96
N SER A 139 -3.46 11.78 9.61
CA SER A 139 -4.63 12.28 10.33
C SER A 139 -5.81 11.30 10.23
N ALA A 140 -6.67 11.28 11.24
CA ALA A 140 -7.85 10.42 11.25
C ALA A 140 -8.77 10.61 10.01
N PRO A 141 -9.00 11.85 9.51
CA PRO A 141 -9.70 12.06 8.23
C PRO A 141 -8.99 11.44 7.04
N LEU A 142 -7.66 11.60 6.95
CA LEU A 142 -6.89 11.06 5.82
C LEU A 142 -6.90 9.53 5.82
N CYS A 143 -6.88 8.91 6.99
CA CYS A 143 -7.04 7.46 7.14
C CYS A 143 -8.44 7.00 6.70
N ALA A 144 -9.48 7.77 7.01
CA ALA A 144 -10.85 7.49 6.58
C ALA A 144 -10.99 7.61 5.05
N GLU A 145 -10.48 8.70 4.47
CA GLU A 145 -10.49 8.91 3.02
C GLU A 145 -9.71 7.81 2.30
N LEU A 146 -8.52 7.45 2.79
CA LEU A 146 -7.73 6.35 2.23
C LEU A 146 -8.53 5.04 2.24
N PHE A 147 -9.11 4.70 3.39
CA PHE A 147 -9.91 3.49 3.53
C PHE A 147 -11.11 3.49 2.57
N GLU A 148 -11.80 4.61 2.44
CA GLU A 148 -12.94 4.80 1.54
C GLU A 148 -12.55 4.71 0.05
N ARG A 149 -11.44 5.34 -0.34
CA ARG A 149 -10.93 5.29 -1.71
C ARG A 149 -10.50 3.88 -2.10
N VAL A 150 -9.77 3.20 -1.22
CA VAL A 150 -9.24 1.84 -1.45
C VAL A 150 -10.36 0.81 -1.54
N THR A 151 -11.42 0.94 -0.75
CA THR A 151 -12.56 0.01 -0.75
C THR A 151 -13.58 0.32 -1.84
N GLY A 152 -13.38 1.37 -2.64
CA GLY A 152 -14.32 1.82 -3.66
C GLY A 152 -15.58 2.49 -3.09
N ARG A 153 -15.61 2.78 -1.79
CA ARG A 153 -16.79 3.31 -1.09
C ARG A 153 -17.14 4.74 -1.49
N HIS A 154 -16.18 5.49 -2.00
CA HIS A 154 -16.37 6.83 -2.54
C HIS A 154 -17.41 6.87 -3.68
N ILE A 155 -17.64 5.76 -4.38
CA ILE A 155 -18.66 5.67 -5.43
C ILE A 155 -20.06 5.70 -4.80
N PHE A 156 -20.28 4.95 -3.72
CA PHE A 156 -21.56 4.95 -3.00
C PHE A 156 -21.81 6.29 -2.32
N HIS A 157 -20.78 6.91 -1.74
CA HIS A 157 -20.90 8.23 -1.15
C HIS A 157 -21.27 9.29 -2.20
N ALA A 158 -20.64 9.27 -3.38
CA ALA A 158 -21.01 10.18 -4.47
C ALA A 158 -22.47 9.99 -4.89
N ALA A 159 -22.92 8.74 -5.08
CA ALA A 159 -24.31 8.45 -5.45
C ALA A 159 -25.31 8.92 -4.38
N LEU A 160 -24.99 8.70 -3.09
CA LEU A 160 -25.83 9.15 -1.98
C LEU A 160 -25.92 10.68 -1.92
N THR A 161 -24.79 11.39 -2.11
CA THR A 161 -24.76 12.86 -2.14
C THR A 161 -25.59 13.41 -3.30
N THR A 162 -25.53 12.79 -4.48
CA THR A 162 -26.38 13.18 -5.62
C THR A 162 -27.87 12.97 -5.31
N ALA A 163 -28.25 11.82 -4.76
CA ALA A 163 -29.64 11.56 -4.36
C ALA A 163 -30.15 12.54 -3.28
N GLU A 164 -29.30 12.91 -2.33
CA GLU A 164 -29.61 13.91 -1.29
C GLU A 164 -29.84 15.31 -1.89
N ALA A 165 -29.03 15.71 -2.88
CA ALA A 165 -29.21 16.97 -3.58
C ALA A 165 -30.52 17.02 -4.37
N GLU A 166 -30.87 15.95 -5.10
CA GLU A 166 -32.12 15.86 -5.87
C GLU A 166 -33.35 15.92 -4.94
N LEU A 167 -33.32 15.21 -3.81
CA LEU A 167 -34.41 15.24 -2.82
C LEU A 167 -34.62 16.63 -2.20
N THR A 168 -33.54 17.39 -2.04
CA THR A 168 -33.59 18.76 -1.54
C THR A 168 -34.22 19.69 -2.57
N GLN A 169 -33.91 19.50 -3.86
CA GLN A 169 -34.47 20.28 -4.97
C GLN A 169 -35.95 19.95 -5.28
N ALA A 170 -36.38 18.71 -5.02
CA ALA A 170 -37.74 18.26 -5.31
C ALA A 170 -38.84 18.96 -4.48
N GLY A 171 -38.48 19.73 -3.43
CA GLY A 171 -39.42 20.45 -2.56
C GLY A 171 -40.39 19.54 -1.78
N THR A 172 -41.08 20.08 -0.78
CA THR A 172 -42.21 19.41 -0.14
C THR A 172 -43.45 19.59 -1.02
N SER A 173 -43.91 18.52 -1.67
CA SER A 173 -45.25 18.54 -2.28
C SER A 173 -46.30 18.76 -1.19
N PRO A 174 -47.34 19.59 -1.39
CA PRO A 174 -48.37 19.80 -0.39
C PRO A 174 -49.04 18.47 -0.07
N SER A 175 -49.18 18.20 1.23
CA SER A 175 -49.80 17.01 1.81
C SER A 175 -51.26 16.88 1.36
N GLY A 176 -51.48 16.22 0.21
CA GLY A 176 -52.78 15.72 -0.18
C GLY A 176 -53.17 14.55 0.73
N SER A 177 -54.45 14.46 1.07
CA SER A 177 -55.04 13.49 1.99
C SER A 177 -54.55 12.04 1.78
N PRO A 178 -54.37 11.26 2.87
CA PRO A 178 -53.94 9.88 2.79
C PRO A 178 -55.04 9.05 2.11
N SER A 179 -54.78 8.62 0.88
CA SER A 179 -55.54 7.57 0.20
C SER A 179 -54.67 6.32 0.16
N GLU A 180 -55.22 5.18 0.61
CA GLU A 180 -54.48 3.93 0.88
C GLU A 180 -53.91 3.23 -0.37
N THR A 181 -54.05 3.82 -1.57
CA THR A 181 -53.54 3.24 -2.83
C THR A 181 -53.05 4.32 -3.80
N ARG A 182 -52.20 5.25 -3.34
CA ARG A 182 -51.53 6.21 -4.25
C ARG A 182 -50.28 5.57 -4.85
N GLU A 183 -50.11 5.65 -6.17
CA GLU A 183 -48.84 5.28 -6.80
C GLU A 183 -47.68 6.11 -6.22
N PRO A 184 -46.53 5.50 -5.91
CA PRO A 184 -45.41 6.21 -5.29
C PRO A 184 -44.93 7.33 -6.20
N THR A 185 -44.93 8.54 -5.65
CA THR A 185 -44.47 9.74 -6.34
C THR A 185 -42.98 9.63 -6.65
N GLN A 186 -42.49 10.47 -7.57
CA GLN A 186 -41.05 10.55 -7.84
C GLN A 186 -40.24 10.82 -6.57
N ARG A 187 -40.77 11.64 -5.66
CA ARG A 187 -40.15 11.91 -4.35
C ARG A 187 -40.12 10.66 -3.48
N ASP A 188 -41.21 9.92 -3.36
CA ASP A 188 -41.25 8.68 -2.57
C ASP A 188 -40.23 7.66 -3.07
N ARG A 189 -40.10 7.52 -4.41
CA ARG A 189 -39.08 6.66 -5.02
C ARG A 189 -37.67 7.13 -4.71
N LEU A 190 -37.39 8.43 -4.78
CA LEU A 190 -36.09 9.00 -4.43
C LEU A 190 -35.75 8.81 -2.94
N GLU A 191 -36.72 8.95 -2.04
CA GLU A 191 -36.54 8.70 -0.61
C GLU A 191 -36.20 7.22 -0.35
N GLN A 192 -36.88 6.29 -1.03
CA GLN A 192 -36.55 4.86 -1.00
C GLN A 192 -35.13 4.57 -1.52
N VAL A 193 -34.74 5.19 -2.65
CA VAL A 193 -33.39 5.06 -3.21
C VAL A 193 -32.33 5.58 -2.25
N GLN A 194 -32.54 6.76 -1.65
CA GLN A 194 -31.63 7.33 -0.67
C GLN A 194 -31.49 6.45 0.57
N ALA A 195 -32.60 5.94 1.10
CA ALA A 195 -32.59 5.03 2.24
C ALA A 195 -31.81 3.74 1.93
N PHE A 196 -32.04 3.16 0.74
CA PHE A 196 -31.30 1.99 0.27
C PHE A 196 -29.80 2.26 0.14
N LEU A 197 -29.40 3.35 -0.54
CA LEU A 197 -27.99 3.71 -0.71
C LEU A 197 -27.28 3.94 0.63
N ARG A 198 -27.97 4.57 1.59
CA ARG A 198 -27.45 4.81 2.94
C ARG A 198 -27.23 3.50 3.69
N GLU A 199 -28.16 2.54 3.59
CA GLU A 199 -28.03 1.24 4.23
C GLU A 199 -26.92 0.40 3.59
N VAL A 200 -26.81 0.39 2.26
CA VAL A 200 -25.71 -0.25 1.54
C VAL A 200 -24.36 0.35 1.95
N ALA A 201 -24.25 1.68 2.02
CA ALA A 201 -23.02 2.34 2.42
C ALA A 201 -22.59 1.95 3.85
N ARG A 202 -23.54 1.88 4.79
CA ARG A 202 -23.30 1.42 6.18
C ARG A 202 -22.87 -0.04 6.22
N PHE A 203 -23.59 -0.93 5.54
CA PHE A 203 -23.28 -2.36 5.52
C PHE A 203 -21.88 -2.62 4.96
N VAL A 204 -21.53 -2.00 3.82
CA VAL A 204 -20.22 -2.17 3.19
C VAL A 204 -19.10 -1.60 4.09
N ALA A 205 -19.33 -0.44 4.71
CA ALA A 205 -18.39 0.15 5.66
C ALA A 205 -18.05 -0.81 6.80
N ASP A 206 -19.07 -1.41 7.40
CA ASP A 206 -18.92 -2.35 8.50
C ASP A 206 -18.32 -3.69 8.05
N TYR A 207 -18.70 -4.17 6.87
CA TYR A 207 -18.14 -5.38 6.27
C TYR A 207 -16.62 -5.25 6.06
N ASP A 208 -16.18 -4.17 5.39
CA ASP A 208 -14.76 -3.95 5.13
C ASP A 208 -13.98 -3.67 6.41
N ARG A 209 -14.56 -2.91 7.36
CA ARG A 209 -13.95 -2.66 8.67
C ARG A 209 -13.69 -3.96 9.41
N ARG A 210 -14.67 -4.86 9.49
CA ARG A 210 -14.51 -6.17 10.15
C ARG A 210 -13.44 -7.02 9.48
N ARG A 211 -13.31 -6.96 8.14
CA ARG A 211 -12.24 -7.66 7.42
C ARG A 211 -10.86 -7.12 7.76
N VAL A 212 -10.68 -5.80 7.80
CA VAL A 212 -9.41 -5.19 8.24
C VAL A 212 -9.11 -5.56 9.69
N GLU A 213 -10.08 -5.41 10.61
CA GLU A 213 -9.91 -5.78 12.01
C GLU A 213 -9.44 -7.21 12.18
N LYS A 214 -10.03 -8.14 11.42
CA LYS A 214 -9.66 -9.56 11.43
C LYS A 214 -8.23 -9.79 10.93
N ILE A 215 -7.87 -9.23 9.77
CA ILE A 215 -6.52 -9.40 9.19
C ILE A 215 -5.46 -8.84 10.14
N VAL A 216 -5.63 -7.61 10.62
CA VAL A 216 -4.66 -6.96 11.50
C VAL A 216 -4.57 -7.68 12.85
N THR A 217 -5.70 -8.16 13.39
CA THR A 217 -5.71 -9.00 14.60
C THR A 217 -4.89 -10.27 14.38
N TYR A 218 -4.99 -10.94 13.24
CA TYR A 218 -4.17 -12.13 12.98
C TYR A 218 -2.67 -11.83 12.93
N PHE A 219 -2.26 -10.69 12.37
CA PHE A 219 -0.86 -10.27 12.42
C PHE A 219 -0.38 -10.09 13.87
N LEU A 220 -1.15 -9.37 14.68
CA LEU A 220 -0.85 -9.16 16.09
C LEU A 220 -0.79 -10.47 16.86
N GLN A 221 -1.76 -11.35 16.65
CA GLN A 221 -1.84 -12.62 17.38
C GLN A 221 -0.73 -13.59 17.00
N TYR A 222 -0.36 -13.62 15.72
CA TYR A 222 0.76 -14.44 15.26
C TYR A 222 2.09 -14.00 15.86
N VAL A 223 2.31 -12.69 16.00
CA VAL A 223 3.58 -12.15 16.48
C VAL A 223 3.61 -12.04 18.01
N PHE A 224 2.63 -11.38 18.62
CA PHE A 224 2.63 -11.05 20.05
C PHE A 224 1.81 -12.00 20.92
N GLY A 225 0.89 -12.79 20.35
CA GLY A 225 0.06 -13.75 21.08
C GLY A 225 -1.44 -13.46 21.00
N ASP A 226 -2.25 -14.46 21.36
CA ASP A 226 -3.72 -14.47 21.20
C ASP A 226 -4.48 -13.39 21.99
N SER A 227 -3.88 -12.84 23.04
CA SER A 227 -4.41 -11.75 23.86
C SER A 227 -4.68 -10.43 23.11
N TYR A 228 -4.09 -10.21 21.94
CA TYR A 228 -4.18 -8.95 21.22
C TYR A 228 -5.33 -8.95 20.20
N ARG A 229 -6.08 -7.84 20.13
CA ARG A 229 -7.11 -7.59 19.09
C ARG A 229 -7.02 -6.17 18.56
N PHE A 230 -7.10 -6.01 17.25
CA PHE A 230 -7.10 -4.70 16.61
C PHE A 230 -8.52 -4.16 16.44
N ARG A 231 -8.70 -2.85 16.66
CA ARG A 231 -9.97 -2.15 16.50
C ARG A 231 -9.84 -0.89 15.69
N MET A 232 -10.81 -0.70 14.80
CA MET A 232 -11.01 0.52 14.02
C MET A 232 -12.33 1.15 14.46
N ARG A 233 -12.29 2.40 14.91
CA ARG A 233 -13.51 3.13 15.29
C ARG A 233 -13.61 4.42 14.50
N TYR A 234 -14.74 4.60 13.81
CA TYR A 234 -15.07 5.90 13.24
C TYR A 234 -15.40 6.87 14.38
N THR A 235 -14.78 8.05 14.35
CA THR A 235 -14.97 9.10 15.33
C THR A 235 -15.64 10.29 14.65
N PRO A 236 -16.93 10.57 14.89
CA PRO A 236 -17.60 11.73 14.30
C PRO A 236 -16.90 13.06 14.60
N ARG A 237 -16.39 13.22 15.84
CA ARG A 237 -15.64 14.42 16.27
C ARG A 237 -14.40 14.71 15.42
N LEU A 238 -13.72 13.66 14.94
CA LEU A 238 -12.53 13.80 14.09
C LEU A 238 -12.86 13.60 12.62
N GLN A 239 -14.13 13.36 12.27
CA GLN A 239 -14.57 12.97 10.93
C GLN A 239 -13.65 11.91 10.31
N GLY A 240 -13.29 10.89 11.09
CA GLY A 240 -12.13 10.05 10.76
C GLY A 240 -12.06 8.72 11.50
N ILE A 241 -11.09 7.89 11.15
CA ILE A 241 -10.86 6.58 11.77
C ILE A 241 -9.77 6.69 12.85
N ARG A 242 -10.02 6.10 14.02
CA ARG A 242 -9.03 5.88 15.07
C ARG A 242 -8.70 4.40 15.19
N PHE A 243 -7.42 4.13 15.42
CA PHE A 243 -6.89 2.78 15.63
C PHE A 243 -6.51 2.56 17.09
N THR A 244 -6.92 1.42 17.63
CA THR A 244 -6.56 0.97 18.99
C THR A 244 -6.30 -0.53 18.99
N VAL A 245 -5.50 -0.99 19.95
CA VAL A 245 -5.29 -2.41 20.20
C VAL A 245 -5.84 -2.75 21.58
N GLU A 246 -6.78 -3.68 21.62
CA GLU A 246 -7.28 -4.28 22.85
C GLU A 246 -6.32 -5.40 23.26
N PHE A 247 -5.81 -5.33 24.50
CA PHE A 247 -5.05 -6.41 25.12
C PHE A 247 -5.87 -7.02 26.24
N ARG A 248 -5.98 -8.35 26.28
CA ARG A 248 -6.64 -9.09 27.35
C ARG A 248 -5.61 -9.84 28.19
N ASP A 249 -5.55 -9.53 29.49
CA ASP A 249 -4.70 -10.25 30.44
C ASP A 249 -5.28 -11.61 30.86
N SER A 250 -4.51 -12.38 31.63
CA SER A 250 -4.92 -13.71 32.12
C SER A 250 -6.12 -13.66 33.08
N ALA A 251 -6.37 -12.52 33.72
CA ALA A 251 -7.54 -12.29 34.58
C ALA A 251 -8.78 -11.82 33.79
N GLY A 252 -8.68 -11.72 32.45
CA GLY A 252 -9.76 -11.30 31.58
C GLY A 252 -9.96 -9.78 31.48
N ARG A 253 -9.11 -8.97 32.11
CA ARG A 253 -9.19 -7.50 32.03
C ARG A 253 -8.74 -7.04 30.65
N VAL A 254 -9.45 -6.06 30.09
CA VAL A 254 -9.16 -5.52 28.76
C VAL A 254 -8.60 -4.11 28.88
N THR A 255 -7.42 -3.90 28.31
CA THR A 255 -6.77 -2.59 28.22
C THR A 255 -6.75 -2.12 26.77
N ASN A 256 -7.12 -0.85 26.54
CA ASN A 256 -7.01 -0.22 25.23
C ASN A 256 -5.66 0.48 25.10
N ILE A 257 -4.83 -0.02 24.20
CA ILE A 257 -3.49 0.49 23.92
C ILE A 257 -3.57 1.34 22.64
N PRO A 258 -3.21 2.63 22.68
CA PRO A 258 -3.01 3.42 21.47
C PRO A 258 -1.94 2.77 20.60
N VAL A 259 -2.14 2.71 19.29
CA VAL A 259 -1.14 2.08 18.39
C VAL A 259 0.20 2.83 18.44
N SER A 260 0.18 4.12 18.71
CA SER A 260 1.36 4.96 18.90
C SER A 260 2.10 4.72 20.22
N ALA A 261 1.60 3.88 21.12
CA ALA A 261 2.19 3.68 22.45
C ALA A 261 3.50 2.86 22.45
N GLY A 262 3.83 2.16 21.35
CA GLY A 262 5.08 1.39 21.26
C GLY A 262 5.54 1.20 19.82
N GLY A 263 6.83 1.37 19.57
CA GLY A 263 7.39 1.32 18.21
C GLY A 263 7.16 -0.02 17.51
N GLY A 264 7.43 -1.15 18.18
CA GLY A 264 7.22 -2.47 17.58
C GLY A 264 5.75 -2.77 17.28
N LEU A 265 4.82 -2.33 18.15
CA LEU A 265 3.39 -2.42 17.89
C LEU A 265 3.00 -1.55 16.69
N PHE A 266 3.48 -0.31 16.66
CA PHE A 266 3.22 0.64 15.58
C PHE A 266 3.67 0.10 14.22
N ASP A 267 4.90 -0.40 14.11
CA ASP A 267 5.42 -0.92 12.85
C ASP A 267 4.63 -2.14 12.36
N LEU A 268 4.31 -3.07 13.27
CA LEU A 268 3.57 -4.27 12.90
C LEU A 268 2.14 -3.93 12.47
N VAL A 269 1.44 -3.06 13.18
CA VAL A 269 0.09 -2.62 12.79
C VAL A 269 0.15 -1.84 11.48
N THR A 270 1.20 -1.05 11.23
CA THR A 270 1.37 -0.31 9.97
C THR A 270 1.50 -1.27 8.79
N LEU A 271 2.38 -2.27 8.90
CA LEU A 271 2.53 -3.33 7.91
C LEU A 271 1.23 -4.11 7.70
N ALA A 272 0.58 -4.51 8.81
CA ALA A 272 -0.65 -5.29 8.78
C ALA A 272 -1.81 -4.53 8.14
N TRP A 273 -1.98 -3.25 8.47
CA TRP A 273 -3.03 -2.42 7.90
C TRP A 273 -2.80 -2.19 6.41
N ARG A 274 -1.55 -1.89 6.00
CA ARG A 274 -1.15 -1.79 4.60
C ARG A 274 -1.48 -3.07 3.82
N PHE A 275 -1.12 -4.23 4.37
CA PHE A 275 -1.46 -5.52 3.78
C PHE A 275 -2.99 -5.73 3.70
N ALA A 276 -3.72 -5.45 4.77
CA ALA A 276 -5.18 -5.56 4.79
C ALA A 276 -5.84 -4.69 3.71
N LEU A 277 -5.37 -3.44 3.54
CA LEU A 277 -5.85 -2.53 2.48
C LEU A 277 -5.59 -3.11 1.08
N LEU A 278 -4.42 -3.71 0.84
CA LEU A 278 -4.13 -4.38 -0.43
C LEU A 278 -5.10 -5.54 -0.71
N GLU A 279 -5.40 -6.37 0.31
CA GLU A 279 -6.24 -7.55 0.18
C GLU A 279 -7.74 -7.26 0.00
N ILE A 280 -8.22 -6.12 0.52
CA ILE A 280 -9.63 -5.73 0.37
C ILE A 280 -9.87 -4.70 -0.73
N SER A 281 -8.81 -4.23 -1.38
CA SER A 281 -8.88 -3.14 -2.37
C SER A 281 -9.84 -3.44 -3.52
N ARG A 282 -10.60 -2.41 -3.92
CA ARG A 282 -11.53 -2.43 -5.04
C ARG A 282 -11.32 -1.16 -5.89
N PRO A 283 -10.86 -1.28 -7.15
CA PRO A 283 -10.43 -2.52 -7.83
C PRO A 283 -9.16 -3.13 -7.19
N PRO A 284 -8.86 -4.42 -7.44
CA PRO A 284 -7.72 -5.10 -6.82
C PRO A 284 -6.38 -4.45 -7.14
N ILE A 285 -5.59 -4.15 -6.11
CA ILE A 285 -4.22 -3.66 -6.22
C ILE A 285 -3.27 -4.86 -6.24
N ARG A 286 -2.78 -5.17 -7.45
CA ARG A 286 -1.87 -6.29 -7.73
C ARG A 286 -0.40 -5.88 -7.48
N GLY A 287 0.50 -6.80 -7.77
CA GLY A 287 1.94 -6.57 -7.69
C GLY A 287 2.54 -6.81 -6.30
N PRO A 288 3.86 -6.64 -6.18
CA PRO A 288 4.58 -6.95 -4.96
C PRO A 288 4.24 -5.99 -3.82
N LEU A 289 4.52 -6.44 -2.61
CA LEU A 289 4.73 -5.59 -1.44
C LEU A 289 6.23 -5.39 -1.26
N VAL A 290 6.70 -4.17 -1.46
CA VAL A 290 8.11 -3.77 -1.30
C VAL A 290 8.26 -2.98 -0.01
N LEU A 291 9.11 -3.44 0.89
CA LEU A 291 9.27 -2.86 2.22
C LEU A 291 10.72 -2.45 2.43
N ASP A 292 10.96 -1.17 2.71
CA ASP A 292 12.29 -0.68 3.04
C ASP A 292 12.47 -0.69 4.56
N GLU A 293 13.36 -1.55 5.10
CA GLU A 293 13.61 -1.72 6.54
C GLU A 293 12.32 -1.81 7.41
N PRO A 294 11.38 -2.74 7.10
CA PRO A 294 10.15 -2.88 7.87
C PRO A 294 10.42 -3.31 9.31
N VAL A 295 9.48 -3.06 10.21
CA VAL A 295 9.45 -3.61 11.59
C VAL A 295 10.73 -3.39 12.40
N ARG A 296 11.46 -2.30 12.12
CA ARG A 296 12.72 -1.96 12.78
C ARG A 296 12.62 -1.83 14.30
N ASN A 297 11.44 -1.50 14.81
CA ASN A 297 11.20 -1.31 16.24
C ASN A 297 10.66 -2.58 16.92
N VAL A 298 10.49 -3.69 16.20
CA VAL A 298 10.11 -4.99 16.77
C VAL A 298 11.34 -5.65 17.38
N SER A 299 11.25 -6.07 18.63
CA SER A 299 12.37 -6.67 19.35
C SER A 299 12.76 -8.06 18.81
N ASP A 300 13.99 -8.48 19.11
CA ASP A 300 14.54 -9.77 18.68
C ASP A 300 13.71 -10.98 19.14
N ALA A 301 13.01 -10.86 20.27
CA ALA A 301 12.09 -11.88 20.77
C ALA A 301 10.93 -12.18 19.80
N TYR A 302 10.54 -11.20 18.98
CA TYR A 302 9.38 -11.28 18.09
C TYR A 302 9.74 -11.28 16.61
N ILE A 303 10.91 -10.76 16.22
CA ILE A 303 11.27 -10.57 14.82
C ILE A 303 11.29 -11.87 14.01
N SER A 304 11.70 -12.99 14.62
CA SER A 304 11.68 -14.31 13.98
C SER A 304 10.25 -14.81 13.69
N ARG A 305 9.25 -14.33 14.45
CA ARG A 305 7.83 -14.57 14.12
C ARG A 305 7.41 -13.69 12.94
N VAL A 306 7.86 -12.43 12.87
CA VAL A 306 7.58 -11.57 11.71
C VAL A 306 8.15 -12.17 10.41
N ALA A 307 9.38 -12.69 10.43
CA ALA A 307 9.98 -13.36 9.27
C ALA A 307 9.10 -14.50 8.73
N ARG A 308 8.66 -15.39 9.62
CA ARG A 308 7.74 -16.49 9.28
C ARG A 308 6.37 -15.99 8.79
N LEU A 309 5.86 -14.92 9.39
CA LEU A 309 4.63 -14.28 8.93
C LEU A 309 4.78 -13.80 7.48
N LEU A 310 5.85 -13.08 7.14
CA LEU A 310 6.11 -12.63 5.77
C LEU A 310 6.15 -13.80 4.78
N LYS A 311 6.79 -14.93 5.15
CA LYS A 311 6.79 -16.14 4.34
C LYS A 311 5.38 -16.69 4.11
N ILE A 312 4.56 -16.78 5.15
CA ILE A 312 3.14 -17.18 5.05
C ILE A 312 2.37 -16.24 4.11
N LEU A 313 2.60 -14.92 4.17
CA LEU A 313 1.95 -13.98 3.26
C LEU A 313 2.26 -14.30 1.80
N THR A 314 3.51 -14.67 1.50
CA THR A 314 3.89 -15.04 0.13
C THR A 314 3.30 -16.38 -0.31
N ASP A 315 3.29 -17.39 0.57
CA ASP A 315 2.89 -18.75 0.21
C ASP A 315 1.36 -18.90 0.12
N VAL A 316 0.61 -18.25 1.03
CA VAL A 316 -0.84 -18.37 1.09
C VAL A 316 -1.54 -17.35 0.18
N PHE A 317 -1.12 -16.08 0.23
CA PHE A 317 -1.78 -15.01 -0.52
C PHE A 317 -1.17 -14.79 -1.90
N GLN A 318 -0.11 -15.54 -2.26
CA GLN A 318 0.57 -15.45 -3.55
C GLN A 318 1.02 -14.02 -3.89
N ARG A 319 1.33 -13.23 -2.85
CA ARG A 319 1.82 -11.87 -2.98
C ARG A 319 3.34 -11.87 -2.87
N GLN A 320 4.02 -11.45 -3.92
CA GLN A 320 5.47 -11.29 -3.89
C GLN A 320 5.85 -10.26 -2.83
N ILE A 321 6.86 -10.58 -2.00
CA ILE A 321 7.43 -9.65 -1.03
C ILE A 321 8.88 -9.39 -1.40
N ILE A 322 9.27 -8.12 -1.40
CA ILE A 322 10.66 -7.68 -1.59
C ILE A 322 11.00 -6.79 -0.40
N ILE A 323 11.97 -7.19 0.42
CA ILE A 323 12.41 -6.35 1.53
C ILE A 323 13.86 -5.91 1.36
N THR A 324 14.17 -4.74 1.88
CA THR A 324 15.53 -4.37 2.27
C THR A 324 15.60 -4.45 3.79
N THR A 325 16.69 -4.98 4.33
CA THR A 325 16.88 -5.03 5.78
C THR A 325 18.34 -5.13 6.19
N ASN A 326 18.67 -4.67 7.39
CA ASN A 326 19.91 -5.04 8.10
C ASN A 326 19.68 -6.10 9.18
N ASN A 327 18.44 -6.59 9.36
CA ASN A 327 18.09 -7.57 10.38
C ASN A 327 18.27 -9.01 9.89
N GLN A 328 19.17 -9.76 10.54
CA GLN A 328 19.51 -11.13 10.17
C GLN A 328 18.36 -12.13 10.36
N HIS A 329 17.42 -11.87 11.26
CA HIS A 329 16.30 -12.77 11.48
C HIS A 329 15.28 -12.73 10.34
N LEU A 330 15.10 -11.57 9.70
CA LEU A 330 14.14 -11.42 8.59
C LEU A 330 14.58 -12.22 7.35
N ILE A 331 15.88 -12.43 7.16
CA ILE A 331 16.38 -13.07 5.94
C ILE A 331 16.36 -14.60 5.98
N GLY A 332 16.20 -15.21 7.16
CA GLY A 332 16.28 -16.66 7.34
C GLY A 332 15.17 -17.47 6.65
N THR A 333 14.10 -16.82 6.17
CA THR A 333 12.98 -17.45 5.47
C THR A 333 12.80 -16.98 4.02
N ALA A 334 13.76 -16.21 3.50
CA ALA A 334 13.69 -15.67 2.14
C ALA A 334 13.95 -16.76 1.09
N ASP A 335 13.14 -16.76 0.03
CA ASP A 335 13.31 -17.61 -1.15
C ASP A 335 14.46 -17.14 -2.06
N SER A 336 14.84 -15.86 -1.96
CA SER A 336 16.03 -15.31 -2.62
C SER A 336 16.69 -14.26 -1.74
N LEU A 337 17.99 -14.40 -1.53
CA LEU A 337 18.80 -13.49 -0.71
C LEU A 337 19.86 -12.78 -1.56
N TYR A 338 19.94 -11.47 -1.39
CA TYR A 338 20.97 -10.62 -1.94
C TYR A 338 21.74 -9.95 -0.81
N ILE A 339 23.06 -10.06 -0.82
CA ILE A 339 23.95 -9.36 0.09
C ILE A 339 24.44 -8.09 -0.61
N VAL A 340 24.18 -6.94 -0.01
CA VAL A 340 24.56 -5.63 -0.50
C VAL A 340 25.69 -5.08 0.37
N ARG A 341 26.80 -4.70 -0.27
CA ARG A 341 27.97 -4.10 0.38
C ARG A 341 28.37 -2.82 -0.33
N LEU A 342 28.91 -1.87 0.41
CA LEU A 342 29.49 -0.66 -0.17
C LEU A 342 31.00 -0.84 -0.28
N GLU A 343 31.52 -0.80 -1.50
CA GLU A 343 32.94 -0.96 -1.79
C GLU A 343 33.41 0.24 -2.62
N ASN A 344 34.34 1.04 -2.09
CA ASN A 344 34.87 2.23 -2.77
C ASN A 344 33.77 3.17 -3.30
N GLY A 345 32.72 3.40 -2.52
CA GLY A 345 31.57 4.23 -2.91
C GLY A 345 30.68 3.63 -4.01
N VAL A 346 30.80 2.32 -4.27
CA VAL A 346 29.97 1.55 -5.20
C VAL A 346 29.24 0.45 -4.45
N SER A 347 27.91 0.41 -4.57
CA SER A 347 27.11 -0.69 -4.05
C SER A 347 27.33 -1.93 -4.91
N LYS A 348 27.83 -3.00 -4.30
CA LYS A 348 28.00 -4.33 -4.87
C LYS A 348 26.92 -5.25 -4.33
N VAL A 349 26.35 -6.07 -5.21
CA VAL A 349 25.29 -7.01 -4.86
C VAL A 349 25.71 -8.43 -5.23
N HIS A 350 25.64 -9.32 -4.25
CA HIS A 350 25.94 -10.74 -4.40
C HIS A 350 24.70 -11.56 -4.07
N ARG A 351 24.28 -12.43 -4.99
CA ARG A 351 23.23 -13.40 -4.70
C ARG A 351 23.81 -14.55 -3.87
N ARG A 352 23.08 -15.01 -2.85
CA ARG A 352 23.41 -16.22 -2.09
C ARG A 352 22.46 -17.36 -2.41
#